data_AF-A0A2U1JHK8-F1
#
_entry.id   AF-A0A2U1JHK8-F1
#
_cell.length_a   1.000
_cell.length_b   1.000
_cell.length_c   1.000
_cell.angle_alpha   90.00
_cell.angle_beta   90.00
_cell.angle_gamma   90.00
#
_symmetry.space_group_name_H-M   'P 1'
#
loop_
_entity.id
_entity.type
_entity.pdbx_description
1 polymer ?
#
loop_
_entity_poly.entity_id
_entity_poly.type
_entity_poly.pdbx_seq_one_letter_code
_entity_poly.pdbx_strand_id
1 'polypeptide(L)'
;MSNLRDIVRRHIESETMQEWELSGHSNEQKIQMLDYLAKEGLIDKKVDSILDAFRDEIEKDSPRKKRQRRNKAVYAILNLILTTLIAVAASSGNWFFLWGMAVVSAVIHVYFTIYSD
;
A
#
# COMPACT_ATOMS: atom_id res chain seq x y z
N MET A 1 -16.56 -22.93 -5.03
CA MET A 1 -15.80 -21.77 -5.52
C MET A 1 -14.34 -22.15 -5.48
N SER A 2 -13.69 -22.33 -6.64
CA SER A 2 -12.26 -22.66 -6.72
C SER A 2 -11.45 -21.51 -6.13
N ASN A 3 -10.78 -21.72 -5.00
CA ASN A 3 -10.01 -20.69 -4.31
C ASN A 3 -8.88 -20.24 -5.24
N LEU A 4 -8.79 -18.93 -5.51
CA LEU A 4 -7.73 -18.33 -6.34
C LEU A 4 -6.33 -18.78 -5.86
N ARG A 5 -6.19 -18.94 -4.55
CA ARG A 5 -5.03 -19.52 -3.87
C ARG A 5 -4.65 -20.91 -4.38
N ASP A 6 -5.63 -21.80 -4.58
CA ASP A 6 -5.40 -23.16 -5.07
C ASP A 6 -4.96 -23.15 -6.54
N ILE A 7 -5.46 -22.20 -7.33
CA ILE A 7 -5.07 -22.02 -8.74
C ILE A 7 -3.61 -21.55 -8.82
N VAL A 8 -3.25 -20.51 -8.04
CA VAL A 8 -1.88 -19.98 -7.99
C VAL A 8 -0.91 -21.03 -7.43
N ARG A 9 -1.32 -21.78 -6.41
CA ARG A 9 -0.52 -22.88 -5.84
C ARG A 9 -0.21 -23.96 -6.88
N ARG A 10 -1.23 -24.46 -7.60
CA ARG A 10 -1.03 -25.46 -8.67
C ARG A 10 -0.15 -24.94 -9.80
N HIS A 11 -0.24 -23.65 -10.13
CA HIS A 11 0.59 -23.05 -11.15
C HIS A 11 2.07 -23.01 -10.75
N ILE A 12 2.38 -22.62 -9.51
CA ILE A 12 3.76 -22.59 -9.00
C ILE A 12 4.33 -24.02 -8.87
N GLU A 13 3.51 -24.97 -8.40
CA GLU A 13 3.90 -26.39 -8.36
C GLU A 13 4.22 -26.91 -9.77
N SER A 14 3.43 -26.53 -10.78
CA SER A 14 3.66 -26.87 -12.19
C SER A 14 4.91 -26.21 -12.77
N GLU A 15 5.13 -24.92 -12.55
CA GLU A 15 6.34 -24.22 -13.03
C GLU A 15 7.60 -24.80 -12.40
N THR A 16 7.56 -25.08 -11.09
CA THR A 16 8.70 -25.68 -10.37
C THR A 16 9.01 -27.08 -10.92
N MET A 17 8.00 -27.89 -11.26
CA MET A 17 8.22 -29.18 -11.92
C MET A 17 8.84 -29.02 -13.32
N GLN A 18 8.42 -28.01 -14.08
CA GLN A 18 8.86 -27.79 -15.45
C GLN A 18 10.31 -27.25 -15.52
N GLU A 19 10.69 -26.32 -14.64
CA GLU A 19 12.08 -25.89 -14.46
C GLU A 19 13.00 -27.07 -14.09
N TRP A 20 12.45 -28.05 -13.38
CA TRP A 20 13.17 -29.21 -12.89
C TRP A 20 13.22 -30.39 -13.87
N GLU A 21 12.29 -30.45 -14.82
CA GLU A 21 12.41 -31.30 -16.01
C GLU A 21 13.54 -30.85 -16.91
N LEU A 22 13.74 -29.54 -17.08
CA LEU A 22 14.80 -28.98 -17.91
C LEU A 22 16.21 -29.21 -17.32
N SER A 23 16.33 -29.48 -16.01
CA SER A 23 17.59 -29.73 -15.31
C SER A 23 17.95 -31.22 -15.16
N GLY A 24 17.18 -32.14 -15.75
CA GLY A 24 17.57 -33.55 -15.93
C GLY A 24 17.58 -34.40 -14.66
N HIS A 25 16.91 -33.97 -13.58
CA HIS A 25 16.87 -34.70 -12.30
C HIS A 25 15.84 -35.84 -12.31
N SER A 26 16.06 -36.89 -11.52
CA SER A 26 15.16 -38.05 -11.44
C SER A 26 13.81 -37.71 -10.79
N ASN A 27 12.72 -38.37 -11.20
CA ASN A 27 11.36 -38.09 -10.71
C ASN A 27 11.19 -38.23 -9.19
N GLU A 28 11.94 -39.11 -8.52
CA GLU A 28 11.87 -39.29 -7.06
C GLU A 28 12.47 -38.09 -6.29
N GLN A 29 13.56 -37.52 -6.80
CA GLN A 29 14.18 -36.33 -6.20
C GLN A 29 13.28 -35.09 -6.36
N LYS A 30 12.53 -35.01 -7.46
CA LYS A 30 11.54 -33.93 -7.70
C LYS A 30 10.40 -33.95 -6.69
N ILE A 31 9.86 -35.13 -6.42
CA ILE A 31 8.73 -35.29 -5.49
C ILE A 31 9.19 -35.01 -4.05
N GLN A 32 10.37 -35.49 -3.65
CA GLN A 32 10.92 -35.22 -2.32
C GLN A 32 11.18 -33.74 -2.08
N MET A 33 11.66 -33.00 -3.08
CA MET A 33 11.89 -31.56 -2.88
C MET A 33 10.62 -30.72 -2.97
N LEU A 34 9.63 -31.11 -3.77
CA LEU A 34 8.31 -30.48 -3.72
C LEU A 34 7.68 -30.65 -2.34
N ASP A 35 7.80 -31.84 -1.75
CA ASP A 35 7.34 -32.08 -0.38
C ASP A 35 8.15 -31.28 0.65
N TYR A 36 9.44 -31.07 0.41
CA TYR A 36 10.29 -30.18 1.22
C TYR A 36 9.87 -28.70 1.11
N LEU A 37 9.68 -28.19 -0.10
CA LEU A 37 9.27 -26.80 -0.37
C LEU A 37 7.85 -26.52 0.13
N ALA A 38 6.96 -27.53 0.08
CA ALA A 38 5.64 -27.48 0.67
C ALA A 38 5.71 -27.48 2.22
N LYS A 39 6.55 -28.33 2.82
CA LYS A 39 6.74 -28.39 4.28
C LYS A 39 7.41 -27.15 4.87
N GLU A 40 8.35 -26.54 4.14
CA GLU A 40 8.97 -25.26 4.54
C GLU A 40 8.03 -24.05 4.34
N GLY A 41 6.85 -24.25 3.74
CA GLY A 41 5.88 -23.17 3.51
C GLY A 41 6.35 -22.13 2.49
N LEU A 42 7.41 -22.43 1.73
CA LEU A 42 7.96 -21.52 0.71
C LEU A 42 6.99 -21.34 -0.48
N ILE A 43 6.24 -22.40 -0.81
CA ILE A 43 5.18 -22.35 -1.82
C ILE A 43 4.07 -21.41 -1.34
N ASP A 44 3.57 -21.58 -0.12
CA ASP A 44 2.55 -20.72 0.45
C ASP A 44 3.01 -19.26 0.56
N LYS A 45 4.27 -19.02 0.95
CA LYS A 45 4.84 -17.66 1.01
C LYS A 45 4.92 -16.99 -0.36
N LYS A 46 5.25 -17.74 -1.43
CA LYS A 46 5.22 -17.22 -2.81
C LYS A 46 3.78 -16.97 -3.27
N VAL A 47 2.85 -17.85 -2.95
CA VAL A 47 1.42 -17.67 -3.27
C VAL A 47 0.88 -16.41 -2.59
N ASP A 48 1.17 -16.23 -1.30
CA ASP A 48 0.76 -15.06 -0.53
C ASP A 48 1.39 -13.77 -1.09
N SER A 49 2.68 -13.78 -1.45
CA SER A 49 3.33 -12.63 -2.09
C SER A 49 2.69 -12.24 -3.42
N ILE A 50 2.25 -13.20 -4.23
CA ILE A 50 1.59 -12.94 -5.51
C ILE A 50 0.17 -12.42 -5.27
N LEU A 51 -0.57 -13.03 -4.33
CA LEU A 51 -1.90 -12.56 -3.96
C LEU A 51 -1.88 -11.16 -3.35
N ASP A 52 -0.87 -10.85 -2.53
CA ASP A 52 -0.65 -9.52 -1.96
C ASP A 52 -0.30 -8.52 -3.06
N ALA A 53 0.54 -8.87 -4.04
CA ALA A 53 0.82 -8.00 -5.18
C ALA A 53 -0.43 -7.72 -6.03
N PHE A 54 -1.24 -8.74 -6.33
CA PHE A 54 -2.51 -8.57 -7.04
C PHE A 54 -3.50 -7.74 -6.23
N ARG A 55 -3.60 -7.96 -4.92
CA ARG A 55 -4.43 -7.17 -4.03
C ARG A 55 -3.96 -5.73 -3.97
N ASP A 56 -2.65 -5.50 -3.87
CA ASP A 56 -2.07 -4.17 -3.85
C ASP A 56 -2.29 -3.44 -5.16
N GLU A 57 -2.20 -4.13 -6.30
CA GLU A 57 -2.46 -3.57 -7.62
C GLU A 57 -3.95 -3.20 -7.79
N ILE A 58 -4.86 -4.05 -7.33
CA ILE A 58 -6.31 -3.76 -7.26
C ILE A 58 -6.59 -2.62 -6.27
N GLU A 59 -5.88 -2.56 -5.14
CA GLU A 59 -6.04 -1.49 -4.14
C GLU A 59 -5.38 -0.17 -4.56
N LYS A 60 -4.36 -0.19 -5.42
CA LYS A 60 -3.62 0.99 -5.90
C LYS A 60 -4.54 1.95 -6.65
N ASP A 61 -5.49 1.40 -7.39
CA ASP A 61 -6.59 2.13 -8.04
C ASP A 61 -7.88 2.16 -7.22
N SER A 62 -7.85 1.70 -5.96
CA SER A 62 -9.02 1.82 -5.10
C SER A 62 -9.42 3.30 -4.97
N PRO A 63 -10.73 3.59 -5.06
CA PRO A 63 -11.23 4.96 -4.90
C PRO A 63 -10.82 5.56 -3.54
N ARG A 64 -10.55 4.71 -2.55
CA ARG A 64 -10.09 5.10 -1.21
C ARG A 64 -8.65 5.62 -1.20
N LYS A 65 -7.66 4.90 -1.77
CA LYS A 65 -6.27 5.40 -1.88
C LYS A 65 -6.19 6.65 -2.76
N LYS A 66 -6.98 6.72 -3.85
CA LYS A 66 -7.07 7.92 -4.72
C LYS A 66 -7.65 9.13 -4.00
N ARG A 67 -8.72 8.95 -3.21
CA ARG A 67 -9.32 10.01 -2.38
C ARG A 67 -8.36 10.48 -1.28
N GLN A 68 -7.62 9.56 -0.66
CA GLN A 68 -6.63 9.90 0.36
C GLN A 68 -5.48 10.74 -0.22
N ARG A 69 -4.95 10.39 -1.40
CA ARG A 69 -3.94 11.20 -2.10
C ARG A 69 -4.44 12.60 -2.45
N ARG A 70 -5.68 12.70 -2.95
CA ARG A 70 -6.30 14.01 -3.26
C ARG A 70 -6.48 14.86 -2.00
N ASN A 71 -6.96 14.27 -0.91
CA ASN A 71 -7.12 14.97 0.35
C ASN A 71 -5.78 15.47 0.90
N LYS A 72 -4.72 14.64 0.86
CA LYS A 72 -3.36 15.05 1.26
C LYS A 72 -2.82 16.20 0.40
N ALA A 73 -3.06 16.19 -0.91
CA ALA A 73 -2.67 17.27 -1.80
C ALA A 73 -3.43 18.58 -1.50
N VAL A 74 -4.75 18.50 -1.29
CA VAL A 74 -5.58 19.64 -0.91
C VAL A 74 -5.12 20.23 0.43
N TYR A 75 -4.84 19.36 1.42
CA TYR A 75 -4.30 19.75 2.70
C TYR A 75 -2.97 20.51 2.57
N ALA A 76 -2.03 19.98 1.77
CA ALA A 76 -0.73 20.62 1.56
C ALA A 76 -0.87 22.03 0.94
N ILE A 77 -1.75 22.19 -0.04
CA ILE A 77 -2.01 23.50 -0.67
C ILE A 77 -2.62 24.49 0.34
N LEU A 78 -3.65 24.06 1.08
CA LEU A 78 -4.28 24.87 2.12
C LEU A 78 -3.28 25.30 3.18
N ASN A 79 -2.43 24.38 3.65
CA ASN A 79 -1.43 24.65 4.66
C ASN A 79 -0.37 25.65 4.17
N LEU A 80 0.06 25.53 2.91
CA LEU A 80 1.02 26.46 2.31
C LEU A 80 0.46 27.89 2.28
N ILE A 81 -0.77 28.06 1.81
CA ILE A 81 -1.46 29.37 1.80
C ILE A 81 -1.61 29.92 3.22
N LEU A 82 -2.07 29.08 4.17
CA LEU A 82 -2.29 29.50 5.55
C LEU A 82 -1.00 29.97 6.22
N THR A 83 0.09 29.20 6.03
CA THR A 83 1.40 29.53 6.61
C THR A 83 1.92 30.86 6.06
N THR A 84 1.75 31.10 4.75
CA THR A 84 2.12 32.38 4.14
C THR A 84 1.30 33.54 4.72
N LEU A 85 -0.02 33.37 4.87
CA LEU A 85 -0.88 34.40 5.47
C LEU A 85 -0.53 34.69 6.93
N ILE A 86 -0.19 33.66 7.71
CA ILE A 86 0.29 33.82 9.10
C ILE A 86 1.60 34.61 9.12
N ALA A 87 2.53 34.32 8.21
CA ALA A 87 3.80 35.06 8.10
C ALA A 87 3.59 36.54 7.74
N VAL A 88 2.67 36.82 6.80
CA VAL A 88 2.29 38.20 6.44
C VAL A 88 1.61 38.91 7.62
N ALA A 89 0.70 38.23 8.32
CA ALA A 89 0.03 38.76 9.50
C ALA A 89 1.02 39.14 10.60
N ALA A 90 1.97 38.24 10.88
CA ALA A 90 3.05 38.47 11.85
C ALA A 90 3.90 39.68 11.48
N SER A 91 4.26 39.79 10.19
CA SER A 91 5.05 40.92 9.68
C SER A 91 4.30 42.26 9.76
N SER A 92 2.99 42.25 9.50
CA SER A 92 2.14 43.45 9.58
C SER A 92 1.82 43.90 11.02
N GLY A 93 2.21 43.13 12.04
CA GLY A 93 1.88 43.42 13.44
C GLY A 93 0.40 43.27 13.81
N ASN A 94 -0.41 42.68 12.93
CA ASN A 94 -1.84 42.50 13.15
C ASN A 94 -2.11 41.22 13.95
N TRP A 95 -1.92 41.30 15.28
CA TRP A 95 -2.03 40.17 16.19
C TRP A 95 -3.43 39.52 16.21
N PHE A 96 -4.50 40.31 16.06
CA PHE A 96 -5.86 39.77 15.99
C PHE A 96 -6.06 38.86 14.77
N PHE A 97 -5.53 39.29 13.62
CA PHE A 97 -5.58 38.50 12.40
C PHE A 97 -4.72 37.23 12.51
N LEU A 98 -3.53 37.33 13.14
CA LEU A 98 -2.66 36.18 13.38
C LEU A 98 -3.32 35.12 14.26
N TRP A 99 -3.96 35.53 15.37
CA TRP A 99 -4.71 34.61 16.24
C TRP A 99 -5.86 33.95 15.48
N GLY A 100 -6.62 34.70 14.68
CA GLY A 100 -7.67 34.15 13.84
C GLY A 100 -7.15 33.09 12.87
N MET A 101 -6.05 33.38 12.17
CA MET A 101 -5.43 32.45 11.23
C MET A 101 -4.85 31.20 11.91
N ALA A 102 -4.30 31.35 13.11
CA ALA A 102 -3.80 30.22 13.91
C ALA A 102 -4.94 29.28 14.34
N VAL A 103 -6.09 29.82 14.76
CA VAL A 103 -7.28 29.02 15.09
C VAL A 103 -7.81 28.29 13.86
N VAL A 104 -7.92 28.98 12.72
CA VAL A 104 -8.33 28.35 11.46
C VAL A 104 -7.37 27.23 11.06
N SER A 105 -6.05 27.43 11.23
CA SER A 105 -5.04 26.42 11.00
C SER A 105 -5.28 25.17 11.84
N ALA A 106 -5.48 25.33 13.14
CA ALA A 106 -5.71 24.24 14.07
C ALA A 106 -6.97 23.44 13.70
N VAL A 107 -8.07 24.13 13.34
CA VAL A 107 -9.32 23.48 12.92
C VAL A 107 -9.13 22.65 11.65
N ILE A 108 -8.44 23.20 10.64
CA ILE A 108 -8.14 22.47 9.40
C ILE A 108 -7.27 21.25 9.72
N HIS A 109 -6.24 21.42 10.56
CA HIS A 109 -5.32 20.33 10.90
C HIS A 109 -6.05 19.19 11.63
N VAL A 110 -6.90 19.51 12.61
CA VAL A 110 -7.71 18.53 13.34
C VAL A 110 -8.69 17.81 12.40
N TYR A 111 -9.37 18.56 11.52
CA TYR A 111 -10.29 17.97 10.55
C TYR A 111 -9.58 16.98 9.62
N PHE A 112 -8.43 17.34 9.06
CA PHE A 112 -7.69 16.44 8.19
C PHE A 112 -7.07 15.26 8.94
N THR A 113 -6.63 15.43 10.18
CA THR A 113 -6.13 14.31 11.00
C THR A 113 -7.23 13.30 11.34
N ILE A 114 -8.46 13.74 11.62
CA ILE A 114 -9.57 12.83 11.98
C ILE A 114 -10.24 12.20 10.74
N TYR A 115 -10.37 12.93 9.65
CA TYR A 115 -11.16 12.50 8.49
C TYR A 115 -10.35 12.08 7.24
N SER A 116 -9.03 12.29 7.22
CA SER A 116 -8.17 11.94 6.08
C SER A 116 -7.21 10.76 6.31
N ASP A 117 -7.13 10.24 7.52
CA ASP A 117 -6.58 8.90 7.80
C ASP A 117 -7.65 7.82 7.59
#